data_AF-A0A3P1YAJ0-F1
#
_entry.id   AF-A0A3P1YAJ0-F1
#
_cell.length_a   1.000
_cell.length_b   1.000
_cell.length_c   1.000
_cell.angle_alpha   90.00
_cell.angle_beta   90.00
_cell.angle_gamma   90.00
#
_symmetry.space_group_name_H-M   'P 1'
#
loop_
_entity.id
_entity.type
_entity.pdbx_description
1 polymer ?
#
loop_
_entity_poly.entity_id
_entity_poly.type
_entity_poly.pdbx_seq_one_letter_code
_entity_poly.pdbx_strand_id
1 'polypeptide(L)'
;MMRRQRAARLRSLAGLLACLPLAACHNPRALDEATRQTLALAEATWPGQFQLYKAGRRGDLQGYEIILAARDDANFRVKLSHRDLSICEPQRCRQILQHAYDSGHYNATIFNTSVTALRGCGLPMLGMVSGGSGPAPLVELDIQSDTRAALARVGACAQAYWQAWGQTSAGRDWGRPHWELYLRQSGANPAAMPERLDWETRAPSRPDAPLYSIWLRPDTPLPPDPSRLRVIPYTDYYKQLQAAILAHTQRYLETHLRGAALNAISPVVWRMAPDPADIGRLHAQVLLCSPQAVAQRRSNCQEDMALALQYDSHSGQASDERLLRNIRNADGSVSLPPLRPGVDD
;
A
#
# COMPACT_ATOMS: atom_id res chain seq x y z
N MET A 1 -68.14 -15.71 -46.72
CA MET A 1 -68.01 -15.92 -45.25
C MET A 1 -66.58 -16.37 -44.93
N MET A 2 -66.05 -15.87 -43.82
CA MET A 2 -64.64 -15.57 -43.56
C MET A 2 -63.60 -16.69 -43.77
N ARG A 3 -62.46 -16.25 -44.30
CA ARG A 3 -61.20 -16.97 -44.57
C ARG A 3 -60.15 -16.48 -43.56
N ARG A 4 -59.25 -17.39 -43.15
CA ARG A 4 -57.87 -17.18 -42.62
C ARG A 4 -57.71 -16.87 -41.12
N GLN A 5 -57.20 -17.84 -40.33
CA GLN A 5 -55.78 -18.14 -39.98
C GLN A 5 -55.38 -17.45 -38.65
N ARG A 6 -55.27 -18.22 -37.54
CA ARG A 6 -54.04 -18.82 -36.99
C ARG A 6 -52.91 -17.81 -36.69
N ALA A 7 -52.85 -17.45 -35.41
CA ALA A 7 -51.70 -17.47 -34.50
C ALA A 7 -50.42 -16.64 -34.78
N ALA A 8 -49.94 -16.11 -33.65
CA ALA A 8 -48.53 -15.93 -33.26
C ALA A 8 -47.83 -14.59 -33.58
N ARG A 9 -47.66 -13.83 -32.48
CA ARG A 9 -46.41 -13.20 -32.02
C ARG A 9 -45.43 -12.69 -33.08
N LEU A 10 -45.48 -11.38 -33.31
CA LEU A 10 -44.39 -10.46 -33.68
C LEU A 10 -44.72 -9.17 -32.90
N ARG A 11 -44.08 -8.74 -31.80
CA ARG A 11 -42.64 -8.55 -31.51
C ARG A 11 -41.88 -7.94 -32.69
N SER A 12 -42.18 -6.67 -32.95
CA SER A 12 -41.36 -5.80 -33.79
C SER A 12 -41.10 -4.48 -33.07
N LEU A 13 -39.86 -4.36 -32.59
CA LEU A 13 -39.00 -3.17 -32.59
C LEU A 13 -39.64 -1.81 -32.23
N ALA A 14 -39.57 -1.47 -30.94
CA ALA A 14 -39.44 -0.09 -30.49
C ALA A 14 -38.13 0.03 -29.68
N GLY A 15 -37.07 0.40 -30.39
CA GLY A 15 -35.91 1.17 -29.94
C GLY A 15 -35.34 0.92 -28.54
N LEU A 16 -34.48 -0.09 -28.43
CA LEU A 16 -33.28 0.00 -27.61
C LEU A 16 -32.41 1.15 -28.17
N LEU A 17 -32.32 2.28 -27.46
CA LEU A 17 -31.18 3.22 -27.52
C LEU A 17 -31.34 4.31 -26.45
N ALA A 18 -31.16 3.93 -25.18
CA ALA A 18 -30.80 4.86 -24.11
C ALA A 18 -30.12 4.12 -22.93
N CYS A 19 -29.26 3.15 -23.22
CA CYS A 19 -28.19 2.82 -22.28
C CYS A 19 -27.01 3.74 -22.62
N LEU A 20 -27.15 5.02 -22.25
CA LEU A 20 -25.98 5.86 -22.05
C LEU A 20 -25.13 5.13 -21.01
N PRO A 21 -23.88 4.75 -21.29
CA PRO A 21 -22.96 4.54 -20.18
C PRO A 21 -22.99 5.84 -19.40
N LEU A 22 -23.24 5.77 -18.09
CA LEU A 22 -22.90 6.84 -17.16
C LEU A 22 -21.37 6.97 -17.18
N ALA A 23 -20.82 7.45 -18.30
CA ALA A 23 -19.66 8.28 -18.30
C ALA A 23 -20.08 9.44 -17.40
N ALA A 24 -19.65 9.39 -16.14
CA ALA A 24 -19.87 10.44 -15.17
C ALA A 24 -19.30 11.73 -15.75
N CYS A 25 -20.16 12.48 -16.44
CA CYS A 25 -19.83 13.70 -17.16
C CYS A 25 -19.05 14.58 -16.19
N HIS A 26 -17.81 14.88 -16.59
CA HIS A 26 -17.01 15.91 -15.96
C HIS A 26 -17.88 17.18 -15.89
N ASN A 27 -18.31 17.55 -14.68
CA ASN A 27 -19.07 18.77 -14.46
C ASN A 27 -18.10 19.83 -13.91
N PRO A 28 -17.38 20.55 -14.79
CA PRO A 28 -16.39 21.55 -14.36
C PRO A 28 -17.02 22.61 -13.44
N ARG A 29 -18.28 22.96 -13.66
CA ARG A 29 -19.01 23.93 -12.83
C ARG A 29 -19.13 23.49 -11.37
N ALA A 30 -19.29 22.19 -11.12
CA ALA A 30 -19.40 21.66 -9.76
C ALA A 30 -18.04 21.65 -9.03
N LEU A 31 -16.94 21.42 -9.76
CA LEU A 31 -15.59 21.55 -9.21
C LEU A 31 -15.26 23.02 -8.89
N ASP A 32 -15.60 23.94 -9.79
CA ASP A 32 -15.38 25.38 -9.59
C ASP A 32 -16.16 25.88 -8.37
N GLU A 33 -17.43 25.47 -8.23
CA GLU A 33 -18.25 25.82 -7.06
C GLU A 33 -17.67 25.27 -5.77
N ALA A 34 -17.32 23.98 -5.73
CA ALA A 34 -16.69 23.36 -4.57
C ALA A 34 -15.37 24.06 -4.19
N THR A 35 -14.59 24.47 -5.20
CA THR A 35 -13.33 25.21 -5.01
C THR A 35 -13.59 26.58 -4.39
N ARG A 36 -14.54 27.36 -4.94
CA ARG A 36 -14.91 28.67 -4.38
C ARG A 36 -15.42 28.57 -2.96
N GLN A 37 -16.32 27.62 -2.67
CA GLN A 37 -16.86 27.42 -1.34
C GLN A 37 -15.78 27.02 -0.33
N THR A 38 -14.87 26.13 -0.73
CA THR A 38 -13.75 25.72 0.13
C THR A 38 -12.82 26.88 0.44
N LEU A 39 -12.49 27.71 -0.57
CA LEU A 39 -11.67 28.90 -0.37
C LEU A 39 -12.37 29.93 0.52
N ALA A 40 -13.67 30.18 0.31
CA ALA A 40 -14.44 31.10 1.14
C ALA A 40 -14.51 30.62 2.60
N LEU A 41 -14.70 29.31 2.82
CA LEU A 41 -14.72 28.73 4.15
C LEU A 41 -13.34 28.80 4.83
N ALA A 42 -12.27 28.52 4.09
CA ALA A 42 -10.91 28.63 4.59
C ALA A 42 -10.56 30.08 4.95
N GLU A 43 -10.90 31.05 4.09
CA GLU A 43 -10.68 32.48 4.36
C GLU A 43 -11.50 32.97 5.54
N ALA A 44 -12.75 32.52 5.69
CA ALA A 44 -13.58 32.85 6.85
C ALA A 44 -13.07 32.24 8.17
N THR A 45 -12.34 31.12 8.11
CA THR A 45 -11.84 30.40 9.30
C THR A 45 -10.41 30.85 9.66
N TRP A 46 -9.54 31.00 8.65
CA TRP A 46 -8.13 31.37 8.78
C TRP A 46 -7.76 32.41 7.70
N PRO A 47 -8.13 33.69 7.89
CA PRO A 47 -7.94 34.74 6.89
C PRO A 47 -6.49 34.85 6.42
N GLY A 48 -6.29 34.85 5.10
CA GLY A 48 -4.99 35.05 4.46
C GLY A 48 -3.98 33.90 4.62
N GLN A 49 -4.27 32.84 5.36
CA GLN A 49 -3.29 31.77 5.64
C GLN A 49 -3.09 30.80 4.48
N PHE A 50 -4.13 30.59 3.67
CA PHE A 50 -4.16 29.54 2.65
C PHE A 50 -4.30 30.09 1.24
N GLN A 51 -3.78 29.33 0.28
CA GLN A 51 -4.02 29.53 -1.14
C GLN A 51 -4.37 28.20 -1.81
N LEU A 52 -5.09 28.27 -2.93
CA LEU A 52 -5.38 27.09 -3.72
C LEU A 52 -4.07 26.48 -4.23
N TYR A 53 -3.86 25.20 -3.94
CA TYR A 53 -2.72 24.43 -4.45
C TYR A 53 -3.11 23.58 -5.65
N LYS A 54 -4.17 22.78 -5.48
CA LYS A 54 -4.65 21.85 -6.49
C LYS A 54 -6.14 21.63 -6.29
N ALA A 55 -6.88 21.50 -7.39
CA ALA A 55 -8.27 21.05 -7.37
C ALA A 55 -8.50 20.08 -8.53
N GLY A 56 -9.23 19.00 -8.30
CA GLY A 56 -9.51 18.01 -9.34
C GLY A 56 -10.49 16.93 -8.89
N ARG A 57 -10.76 15.98 -9.79
CA ARG A 57 -11.51 14.77 -9.43
C ARG A 57 -10.61 13.80 -8.67
N ARG A 58 -11.20 13.06 -7.74
CA ARG A 58 -10.56 11.92 -7.12
C ARG A 58 -10.37 10.78 -8.12
N GLY A 59 -9.30 10.01 -7.95
CA GLY A 59 -8.96 8.87 -8.82
C GLY A 59 -9.97 7.71 -8.78
N ASP A 60 -10.81 7.62 -7.74
CA ASP A 60 -11.91 6.66 -7.62
C ASP A 60 -13.21 7.14 -8.32
N LEU A 61 -13.14 8.24 -9.05
CA LEU A 61 -14.24 8.87 -9.78
C LEU A 61 -15.43 9.32 -8.90
N GLN A 62 -15.33 9.21 -7.57
CA GLN A 62 -16.39 9.55 -6.62
C GLN A 62 -16.03 10.85 -5.88
N GLY A 63 -16.22 11.98 -6.55
CA GLY A 63 -16.11 13.32 -5.97
C GLY A 63 -14.88 14.12 -6.38
N TYR A 64 -14.56 15.12 -5.55
CA TYR A 64 -13.52 16.11 -5.77
C TYR A 64 -12.48 16.08 -4.66
N GLU A 65 -11.27 16.46 -5.03
CA GLU A 65 -10.13 16.69 -4.15
C GLU A 65 -9.68 18.13 -4.33
N ILE A 66 -9.68 18.89 -3.24
CA ILE A 66 -9.16 20.26 -3.17
C ILE A 66 -8.06 20.28 -2.14
N ILE A 67 -6.91 20.81 -2.52
CA ILE A 67 -5.74 20.93 -1.68
C ILE A 67 -5.43 22.41 -1.56
N LEU A 68 -5.33 22.88 -0.32
CA LEU A 68 -4.87 24.22 0.02
C LEU A 68 -3.42 24.13 0.52
N ALA A 69 -2.59 25.08 0.12
CA ALA A 69 -1.24 25.25 0.65
C ALA A 69 -1.22 26.41 1.64
N ALA A 70 -0.54 26.23 2.77
CA ALA A 70 -0.22 27.33 3.65
C ALA A 70 0.75 28.29 2.95
N ARG A 71 0.64 29.59 3.22
CA ARG A 71 1.52 30.60 2.63
C ARG A 71 2.90 30.65 3.28
N ASP A 72 2.98 30.30 4.55
CA ASP A 72 4.16 30.40 5.42
C ASP A 72 4.88 29.06 5.64
N ASP A 73 4.21 27.93 5.37
CA ASP A 73 4.81 26.59 5.45
C ASP A 73 4.70 25.85 4.10
N ALA A 74 5.86 25.64 3.47
CA ALA A 74 5.98 24.99 2.18
C ALA A 74 5.52 23.52 2.18
N ASN A 75 5.47 22.85 3.34
CA ASN A 75 5.11 21.43 3.48
C ASN A 75 3.71 21.23 4.09
N PHE A 76 3.09 22.28 4.63
CA PHE A 76 1.73 22.20 5.14
C PHE A 76 0.69 22.26 4.02
N ARG A 77 -0.11 21.19 3.91
CA ARG A 77 -1.21 21.05 2.95
C ARG A 77 -2.49 20.62 3.67
N VAL A 78 -3.58 21.31 3.37
CA VAL A 78 -4.92 20.94 3.83
C VAL A 78 -5.64 20.26 2.67
N LYS A 79 -5.85 18.95 2.78
CA LYS A 79 -6.49 18.14 1.74
C LYS A 79 -7.94 17.85 2.10
N LEU A 80 -8.86 18.35 1.29
CA LEU A 80 -10.29 18.08 1.40
C LEU A 80 -10.70 17.12 0.29
N SER A 81 -11.19 15.95 0.69
CA SER A 81 -11.72 14.93 -0.22
C SER A 81 -13.18 14.67 0.11
N HIS A 82 -14.09 15.02 -0.78
CA HIS A 82 -15.52 14.78 -0.57
C HIS A 82 -16.21 14.30 -1.84
N ARG A 83 -17.25 13.49 -1.66
CA ARG A 83 -18.13 13.11 -2.78
C ARG A 83 -18.87 14.34 -3.33
N ASP A 84 -19.28 15.23 -2.43
CA ASP A 84 -19.99 16.47 -2.77
C ASP A 84 -19.75 17.57 -1.72
N LEU A 85 -18.80 18.48 -1.95
CA LEU A 85 -18.58 19.60 -1.02
C LEU A 85 -19.70 20.66 -1.10
N SER A 86 -20.55 20.60 -2.14
CA SER A 86 -21.61 21.58 -2.38
C SER A 86 -22.86 21.38 -1.52
N ILE A 87 -22.92 20.29 -0.74
CA ILE A 87 -24.05 19.90 0.11
C ILE A 87 -23.58 19.58 1.55
N CYS A 88 -22.68 20.39 2.12
CA CYS A 88 -22.41 20.29 3.55
C CYS A 88 -23.03 21.46 4.32
N GLU A 89 -23.72 21.15 5.41
CA GLU A 89 -24.19 22.12 6.41
C GLU A 89 -22.99 22.89 7.01
N PRO A 90 -23.10 24.19 7.32
CA PRO A 90 -21.96 25.03 7.70
C PRO A 90 -21.10 24.46 8.84
N GLN A 91 -21.73 23.90 9.87
CA GLN A 91 -21.01 23.29 11.00
C GLN A 91 -20.25 22.03 10.59
N ARG A 92 -20.83 21.20 9.72
CA ARG A 92 -20.19 20.00 9.19
C ARG A 92 -19.02 20.34 8.29
N CYS A 93 -19.14 21.35 7.42
CA CYS A 93 -18.02 21.80 6.59
C CYS A 93 -16.86 22.31 7.47
N ARG A 94 -17.14 23.08 8.53
CA ARG A 94 -16.11 23.53 9.48
C ARG A 94 -15.40 22.36 10.16
N GLN A 95 -16.13 21.33 10.59
CA GLN A 95 -15.52 20.14 11.19
C GLN A 95 -14.64 19.37 10.20
N ILE A 96 -15.10 19.20 8.96
CA ILE A 96 -14.31 18.56 7.89
C ILE A 96 -13.04 19.37 7.62
N LEU A 97 -13.16 20.69 7.53
CA LEU A 97 -12.03 21.59 7.31
C LEU A 97 -11.05 21.54 8.49
N GLN A 98 -11.53 21.56 9.73
CA GLN A 98 -10.69 21.42 10.93
C GLN A 98 -9.96 20.09 10.95
N HIS A 99 -10.64 18.98 10.65
CA HIS A 99 -10.00 17.66 10.58
C HIS A 99 -8.92 17.60 9.49
N ALA A 100 -9.19 18.20 8.31
CA ALA A 100 -8.21 18.30 7.24
C ALA A 100 -7.01 19.18 7.63
N TYR A 101 -7.25 20.25 8.40
CA TYR A 101 -6.20 21.10 8.97
C TYR A 101 -5.32 20.33 9.95
N ASP A 102 -5.93 19.61 10.90
CA ASP A 102 -5.20 18.81 11.90
C ASP A 102 -4.39 17.69 11.23
N SER A 103 -4.98 17.00 10.24
CA SER A 103 -4.28 16.00 9.43
C SER A 103 -3.12 16.60 8.62
N GLY A 104 -3.31 17.78 8.04
CA GLY A 104 -2.25 18.47 7.32
C GLY A 104 -1.08 18.89 8.23
N HIS A 105 -1.37 19.38 9.43
CA HIS A 105 -0.35 19.69 10.46
C HIS A 105 0.43 18.44 10.88
N TYR A 106 -0.29 17.34 11.12
CA TYR A 106 0.34 16.06 11.44
C TYR A 106 1.30 15.60 10.33
N ASN A 107 0.83 15.63 9.08
CA ASN A 107 1.63 15.21 7.92
C ASN A 107 2.86 16.10 7.71
N ALA A 108 2.70 17.42 7.80
CA ALA A 108 3.80 18.37 7.69
C ALA A 108 4.82 18.19 8.81
N THR A 109 4.35 17.91 10.03
CA THR A 109 5.24 17.66 11.16
C THR A 109 6.02 16.37 10.99
N ILE A 110 5.38 15.28 10.55
CA ILE A 110 6.10 14.03 10.22
C ILE A 110 7.17 14.31 9.17
N PHE A 111 6.80 15.02 8.09
CA PHE A 111 7.73 15.36 7.01
C PHE A 111 8.93 16.14 7.52
N ASN A 112 8.70 17.29 8.16
CA ASN A 112 9.75 18.20 8.63
C ASN A 112 10.66 17.53 9.68
N THR A 113 10.06 16.77 10.60
CA THR A 113 10.82 16.00 11.62
C THR A 113 11.67 14.92 10.95
N SER A 114 11.10 14.19 9.98
CA SER A 114 11.82 13.13 9.26
C SER A 114 13.00 13.70 8.49
N VAL A 115 12.78 14.75 7.68
CA VAL A 115 13.85 15.41 6.90
C VAL A 115 15.02 15.82 7.79
N THR A 116 14.73 16.45 8.93
CA THR A 116 15.74 16.98 9.84
C THR A 116 16.48 15.86 10.57
N ALA A 117 15.74 14.95 11.23
CA ALA A 117 16.33 13.89 12.04
C ALA A 117 17.12 12.88 11.21
N LEU A 118 16.57 12.46 10.06
CA LEU A 118 17.19 11.48 9.18
C LEU A 118 18.45 12.03 8.51
N ARG A 119 18.44 13.29 8.10
CA ARG A 119 19.66 13.95 7.60
C ARG A 119 20.72 14.05 8.69
N GLY A 120 20.34 14.44 9.91
CA GLY A 120 21.26 14.61 11.04
C GLY A 120 22.00 13.32 11.45
N CYS A 121 21.38 12.16 11.24
CA CYS A 121 21.97 10.86 11.57
C CYS A 121 22.57 10.11 10.36
N GLY A 122 22.64 10.74 9.18
CA GLY A 122 23.29 10.18 7.99
C GLY A 122 22.45 9.16 7.21
N LEU A 123 21.13 9.17 7.35
CA LEU A 123 20.18 8.39 6.55
C LEU A 123 19.21 9.30 5.77
N PRO A 124 19.69 10.17 4.86
CA PRO A 124 18.85 11.12 4.15
C PRO A 124 17.61 10.49 3.50
N MET A 125 16.46 11.12 3.72
CA MET A 125 15.18 10.73 3.16
C MET A 125 15.13 11.01 1.65
N LEU A 126 14.57 10.07 0.88
CA LEU A 126 14.36 10.17 -0.57
C LEU A 126 12.96 10.65 -0.94
N GLY A 127 12.00 10.59 -0.01
CA GLY A 127 10.61 10.97 -0.24
C GLY A 127 9.71 10.55 0.91
N MET A 128 8.42 10.82 0.76
CA MET A 128 7.38 10.20 1.59
C MET A 128 6.63 9.16 0.75
N VAL A 129 6.31 8.03 1.37
CA VAL A 129 5.32 7.10 0.86
C VAL A 129 4.03 7.23 1.65
N SER A 130 2.90 6.88 1.05
CA SER A 130 1.62 6.78 1.75
C SER A 130 1.19 5.32 1.79
N GLY A 131 1.31 4.70 2.97
CA GLY A 131 0.87 3.32 3.24
C GLY A 131 -0.52 3.28 3.88
N GLY A 132 -1.02 2.08 4.20
CA GLY A 132 -2.32 1.89 4.87
C GLY A 132 -2.41 2.49 6.28
N SER A 133 -1.29 2.88 6.86
CA SER A 133 -1.14 3.46 8.21
C SER A 133 -0.78 4.95 8.19
N GLY A 134 -0.73 5.58 7.02
CA GLY A 134 -0.40 7.00 6.88
C GLY A 134 0.95 7.24 6.18
N PRO A 135 1.44 8.50 6.21
CA PRO A 135 2.67 8.86 5.52
C PRO A 135 3.90 8.37 6.29
N ALA A 136 4.87 7.80 5.59
CA ALA A 136 6.11 7.30 6.15
C ALA A 136 7.34 7.75 5.34
N PRO A 137 8.47 8.06 6.00
CA PRO A 137 9.68 8.48 5.31
C PRO A 137 10.32 7.32 4.56
N LEU A 138 10.61 7.53 3.28
CA LEU A 138 11.40 6.63 2.47
C LEU A 138 12.88 6.95 2.65
N VAL A 139 13.64 6.01 3.20
CA VAL A 139 15.11 6.04 3.20
C VAL A 139 15.62 4.86 2.38
N GLU A 140 16.82 4.99 1.84
CA GLU A 140 17.55 3.85 1.28
C GLU A 140 18.67 3.44 2.24
N LEU A 141 18.73 2.15 2.57
CA LEU A 141 19.86 1.56 3.26
C LEU A 141 20.64 0.66 2.34
N ASP A 142 21.96 0.79 2.37
CA ASP A 142 22.87 -0.17 1.79
C ASP A 142 23.04 -1.35 2.74
N ILE A 143 22.46 -2.49 2.39
CA ILE A 143 22.64 -3.74 3.13
C ILE A 143 23.78 -4.51 2.48
N GLN A 144 25.01 -4.14 2.84
CA GLN A 144 26.21 -4.88 2.44
C GLN A 144 26.31 -6.16 3.25
N SER A 145 25.63 -7.23 2.82
CA SER A 145 25.64 -8.60 3.40
C SER A 145 25.31 -8.75 4.90
N ASP A 146 25.25 -7.66 5.68
CA ASP A 146 24.98 -7.65 7.12
C ASP A 146 23.76 -6.76 7.41
N THR A 147 22.59 -7.42 7.39
CA THR A 147 21.32 -6.81 7.73
C THR A 147 21.29 -6.26 9.14
N ARG A 148 21.97 -6.89 10.11
CA ARG A 148 21.97 -6.43 11.50
C ARG A 148 22.74 -5.13 11.66
N ALA A 149 23.91 -5.02 11.02
CA ALA A 149 24.68 -3.77 11.03
C ALA A 149 23.92 -2.62 10.35
N ALA A 150 23.24 -2.89 9.24
CA ALA A 150 22.40 -1.88 8.58
C ALA A 150 21.24 -1.41 9.48
N LEU A 151 20.56 -2.35 10.15
CA LEU A 151 19.48 -2.04 11.09
C LEU A 151 19.98 -1.36 12.37
N ALA A 152 21.25 -1.55 12.77
CA ALA A 152 21.82 -0.80 13.88
C ALA A 152 21.86 0.71 13.61
N ARG A 153 22.21 1.11 12.38
CA ARG A 153 22.19 2.52 11.93
C ARG A 153 20.78 3.10 11.95
N VAL A 154 19.79 2.30 11.54
CA VAL A 154 18.37 2.65 11.66
C VAL A 154 17.98 2.91 13.10
N GLY A 155 18.40 2.03 14.01
CA GLY A 155 18.07 2.15 15.43
C GLY A 155 18.49 3.51 15.99
N ALA A 156 19.74 3.91 15.74
CA ALA A 156 20.24 5.22 16.17
C ALA A 156 19.44 6.39 15.57
N CYS A 157 19.11 6.33 14.28
CA CYS A 157 18.30 7.35 13.62
C CYS A 157 16.86 7.43 14.14
N ALA A 158 16.24 6.28 14.42
CA ALA A 158 14.90 6.21 14.98
C ALA A 158 14.86 6.87 16.36
N GLN A 159 15.87 6.63 17.21
CA GLN A 159 15.98 7.30 18.51
C GLN A 159 16.04 8.83 18.37
N ALA A 160 16.89 9.34 17.48
CA ALA A 160 17.00 10.78 17.22
C ALA A 160 15.68 11.38 16.71
N TYR A 161 14.97 10.68 15.83
CA TYR A 161 13.66 11.11 15.39
C TYR A 161 12.63 11.13 16.52
N TRP A 162 12.58 10.10 17.38
CA TRP A 162 11.62 10.07 18.47
C TRP A 162 11.84 11.19 19.48
N GLN A 163 13.09 11.59 19.70
CA GLN A 163 13.42 12.76 20.50
C GLN A 163 12.91 14.05 19.84
N ALA A 164 13.17 14.25 18.54
CA ALA A 164 12.69 15.42 17.80
C ALA A 164 11.16 15.46 17.71
N TRP A 165 10.53 14.31 17.50
CA TRP A 165 9.08 14.17 17.48
C TRP A 165 8.47 14.55 18.83
N GLY A 166 9.00 14.03 19.94
CA GLY A 166 8.49 14.35 21.27
C GLY A 166 8.56 15.83 21.62
N GLN A 167 9.57 16.55 21.12
CA GLN A 167 9.67 18.00 21.26
C GLN A 167 8.62 18.74 20.41
N THR A 168 8.43 18.30 19.17
CA THR A 168 7.55 18.98 18.19
C THR A 168 6.07 18.68 18.43
N SER A 169 5.75 17.47 18.91
CA SER A 169 4.39 17.02 19.18
C SER A 169 3.91 17.32 20.61
N ALA A 170 4.74 17.96 21.45
CA ALA A 170 4.47 18.16 22.87
C ALA A 170 3.07 18.77 23.09
N GLY A 171 2.21 18.05 23.82
CA GLY A 171 0.84 18.48 24.13
C GLY A 171 -0.22 18.17 23.06
N ARG A 172 0.12 17.51 21.96
CA ARG A 172 -0.84 17.11 20.91
C ARG A 172 -0.99 15.59 20.82
N ASP A 173 -2.22 15.10 20.85
CA ASP A 173 -2.53 13.68 20.64
C ASP A 173 -2.74 13.37 19.15
N TRP A 174 -1.65 13.43 18.40
CA TRP A 174 -1.67 13.11 16.97
C TRP A 174 -1.51 11.61 16.67
N GLY A 175 -1.49 10.78 17.70
CA GLY A 175 -1.06 9.39 17.59
C GLY A 175 0.47 9.27 17.47
N ARG A 176 0.94 8.03 17.48
CA ARG A 176 2.37 7.71 17.31
C ARG A 176 2.63 7.47 15.83
N PRO A 177 3.45 8.29 15.16
CA PRO A 177 3.78 8.01 13.77
C PRO A 177 4.54 6.68 13.70
N HIS A 178 4.66 6.15 12.49
CA HIS A 178 5.50 5.00 12.22
C HIS A 178 6.44 5.33 11.06
N TRP A 179 7.55 4.61 11.02
CA TRP A 179 8.44 4.64 9.86
C TRP A 179 8.22 3.40 9.01
N GLU A 180 8.43 3.53 7.71
CA GLU A 180 8.54 2.41 6.77
C GLU A 180 9.84 2.61 6.02
N LEU A 181 10.85 1.81 6.37
CA LEU A 181 12.16 1.93 5.75
C LEU A 181 12.32 0.94 4.64
N TYR A 182 12.92 1.41 3.57
CA TYR A 182 13.06 0.67 2.34
C TYR A 182 14.53 0.30 2.13
N LEU A 183 14.78 -0.99 2.01
CA LEU A 183 16.12 -1.53 2.09
C LEU A 183 16.57 -1.98 0.71
N ARG A 184 17.71 -1.45 0.24
CA ARG A 184 18.32 -1.84 -1.02
C ARG A 184 19.28 -3.01 -0.78
N GLN A 185 19.23 -4.01 -1.65
CA GLN A 185 20.23 -5.09 -1.66
C GLN A 185 21.60 -4.60 -2.17
N SER A 186 22.65 -5.31 -1.74
CA SER A 186 24.03 -5.06 -2.14
C SER A 186 24.21 -5.09 -3.67
N GLY A 187 25.01 -4.17 -4.22
CA GLY A 187 25.38 -4.14 -5.64
C GLY A 187 24.47 -3.32 -6.57
N ALA A 188 23.28 -2.92 -6.12
CA ALA A 188 22.45 -1.96 -6.86
C ALA A 188 23.00 -0.53 -6.70
N ASN A 189 23.01 0.26 -7.78
CA ASN A 189 23.35 1.69 -7.72
C ASN A 189 22.45 2.41 -6.70
N PRO A 190 22.97 3.35 -5.91
CA PRO A 190 22.15 4.09 -4.97
C PRO A 190 21.08 4.93 -5.69
N ALA A 191 19.92 5.11 -5.08
CA ALA A 191 18.92 6.03 -5.60
C ALA A 191 19.46 7.46 -5.69
N ALA A 192 19.11 8.16 -6.77
CA ALA A 192 19.43 9.57 -6.91
C ALA A 192 18.74 10.36 -5.78
N MET A 193 19.53 11.13 -5.03
CA MET A 193 18.99 12.06 -4.05
C MET A 193 18.21 13.16 -4.78
N PRO A 194 16.98 13.47 -4.35
CA PRO A 194 16.27 14.61 -4.91
C PRO A 194 16.99 15.90 -4.53
N GLU A 195 17.18 16.80 -5.50
CA GLU A 195 17.80 18.12 -5.27
C GLU A 195 17.02 18.94 -4.23
N ARG A 196 15.69 18.81 -4.26
CA ARG A 196 14.77 19.41 -3.31
C ARG A 196 13.78 18.36 -2.83
N LEU A 197 13.55 18.34 -1.52
CA LEU A 197 12.62 17.43 -0.88
C LEU A 197 11.44 18.25 -0.32
N ASP A 198 10.26 17.97 -0.84
CA ASP A 198 8.96 18.50 -0.41
C ASP A 198 7.90 17.40 -0.45
N TRP A 199 6.67 17.74 -0.07
CA TRP A 199 5.56 16.79 -0.03
C TRP A 199 5.17 16.20 -1.40
N GLU A 200 5.52 16.86 -2.51
CA GLU A 200 5.25 16.36 -3.86
C GLU A 200 6.40 15.55 -4.46
N THR A 201 7.54 15.54 -3.78
CA THR A 201 8.72 14.80 -4.20
C THR A 201 8.37 13.32 -4.30
N ARG A 202 8.33 12.84 -5.54
CA ARG A 202 8.06 11.43 -5.81
C ARG A 202 9.26 10.61 -5.36
N ALA A 203 8.98 9.63 -4.53
CA ALA A 203 9.90 8.56 -4.23
C ALA A 203 10.55 8.02 -5.52
N PRO A 204 11.90 7.86 -5.57
CA PRO A 204 12.56 7.29 -6.74
C PRO A 204 12.02 5.88 -7.01
N SER A 205 11.65 5.63 -8.26
CA SER A 205 11.18 4.31 -8.68
C SER A 205 12.35 3.34 -8.78
N ARG A 206 12.23 2.18 -8.12
CA ARG A 206 13.19 1.08 -8.16
C ARG A 206 12.48 -0.23 -8.53
N PRO A 207 12.16 -0.43 -9.82
CA PRO A 207 11.46 -1.64 -10.26
C PRO A 207 12.36 -2.90 -10.17
N ASP A 208 13.67 -2.69 -10.07
CA ASP A 208 14.73 -3.70 -10.07
C ASP A 208 15.19 -4.13 -8.68
N ALA A 209 14.76 -3.44 -7.62
CA ALA A 209 15.26 -3.67 -6.26
C ALA A 209 14.15 -4.22 -5.35
N PRO A 210 14.47 -5.19 -4.48
CA PRO A 210 13.57 -5.58 -3.43
C PRO A 210 13.31 -4.41 -2.49
N LEU A 211 12.11 -4.41 -1.95
CA LEU A 211 11.60 -3.32 -1.17
C LEU A 211 10.96 -3.85 0.11
N TYR A 212 11.70 -3.76 1.21
CA TYR A 212 11.21 -4.18 2.52
C TYR A 212 10.61 -3.00 3.25
N SER A 213 9.76 -3.26 4.24
CA SER A 213 9.40 -2.29 5.27
C SER A 213 9.69 -2.82 6.65
N ILE A 214 9.97 -1.90 7.55
CA ILE A 214 9.96 -2.14 8.97
C ILE A 214 9.22 -1.03 9.67
N TRP A 215 8.31 -1.43 10.55
CA TRP A 215 7.49 -0.52 11.33
C TRP A 215 8.24 -0.18 12.60
N LEU A 216 8.63 1.08 12.73
CA LEU A 216 9.30 1.60 13.92
C LEU A 216 8.35 2.54 14.65
N ARG A 217 8.11 2.27 15.93
CA ARG A 217 7.31 3.07 16.86
C ARG A 217 8.21 3.53 18.03
N PRO A 218 7.80 4.52 18.84
CA PRO A 218 8.60 4.96 19.99
C PRO A 218 8.98 3.84 20.97
N ASP A 219 8.15 2.82 21.08
CA ASP A 219 8.27 1.66 21.95
C ASP A 219 8.92 0.44 21.28
N THR A 220 9.37 0.57 20.04
CA THR A 220 10.10 -0.50 19.35
C THR A 220 11.48 -0.68 19.97
N PRO A 221 11.88 -1.91 20.38
CA PRO A 221 13.25 -2.18 20.77
C PRO A 221 14.23 -1.81 19.65
N LEU A 222 15.33 -1.14 20.03
CA LEU A 222 16.38 -0.70 19.11
C LEU A 222 17.71 -1.38 19.49
N PRO A 223 18.52 -1.83 18.52
CA PRO A 223 18.23 -1.81 17.09
C PRO A 223 17.11 -2.82 16.72
N PRO A 224 16.33 -2.54 15.66
CA PRO A 224 15.25 -3.43 15.27
C PRO A 224 15.77 -4.80 14.83
N ASP A 225 15.04 -5.86 15.22
CA ASP A 225 15.36 -7.23 14.80
C ASP A 225 15.02 -7.45 13.30
N PRO A 226 15.90 -8.07 12.49
CA PRO A 226 15.64 -8.36 11.09
C PRO A 226 14.37 -9.19 10.82
N SER A 227 13.91 -9.99 11.79
CA SER A 227 12.62 -10.69 11.71
C SER A 227 11.42 -9.76 11.54
N ARG A 228 11.54 -8.49 11.90
CA ARG A 228 10.47 -7.49 11.75
C ARG A 228 10.34 -6.93 10.34
N LEU A 229 11.27 -7.28 9.44
CA LEU A 229 11.17 -6.92 8.03
C LEU A 229 9.95 -7.56 7.39
N ARG A 230 9.29 -6.80 6.53
CA ARG A 230 8.10 -7.21 5.76
C ARG A 230 8.33 -6.92 4.28
N VAL A 231 7.85 -7.80 3.42
CA VAL A 231 7.82 -7.59 1.97
C VAL A 231 6.72 -6.59 1.63
N ILE A 232 7.00 -5.64 0.72
CA ILE A 232 5.96 -4.76 0.15
C ILE A 232 5.53 -5.32 -1.21
N PRO A 233 4.37 -6.00 -1.31
CA PRO A 233 4.05 -6.86 -2.47
C PRO A 233 3.68 -6.09 -3.74
N TYR A 234 3.54 -4.76 -3.67
CA TYR A 234 2.99 -3.96 -4.77
C TYR A 234 4.04 -3.43 -5.75
N THR A 235 5.34 -3.62 -5.48
CA THR A 235 6.40 -3.20 -6.41
C THR A 235 6.48 -4.13 -7.60
N ASP A 236 6.95 -3.62 -8.74
CA ASP A 236 7.15 -4.43 -9.93
C ASP A 236 8.15 -5.57 -9.69
N TYR A 237 9.16 -5.33 -8.84
CA TYR A 237 10.06 -6.37 -8.34
C TYR A 237 9.31 -7.54 -7.72
N TYR A 238 8.41 -7.28 -6.75
CA TYR A 238 7.69 -8.37 -6.10
C TYR A 238 6.64 -9.03 -6.98
N LYS A 239 6.08 -8.32 -7.97
CA LYS A 239 5.22 -8.96 -8.98
C LYS A 239 6.00 -10.00 -9.80
N GLN A 240 7.20 -9.66 -10.23
CA GLN A 240 8.08 -10.60 -10.96
C GLN A 240 8.47 -11.78 -10.08
N LEU A 241 8.81 -11.51 -8.83
CA LEU A 241 9.17 -12.53 -7.85
C LEU A 241 8.01 -13.48 -7.52
N GLN A 242 6.80 -12.96 -7.33
CA GLN A 242 5.60 -13.77 -7.15
C GLN A 242 5.34 -14.65 -8.38
N ALA A 243 5.48 -14.11 -9.59
CA ALA A 243 5.35 -14.89 -10.82
C ALA A 243 6.36 -16.04 -10.87
N ALA A 244 7.61 -15.81 -10.48
CA ALA A 244 8.64 -16.85 -10.43
C ALA A 244 8.33 -17.94 -9.39
N ILE A 245 7.89 -17.56 -8.19
CA ILE A 245 7.46 -18.49 -7.13
C ILE A 245 6.26 -19.33 -7.58
N LEU A 246 5.28 -18.70 -8.24
CA LEU A 246 4.11 -19.40 -8.78
C LEU A 246 4.51 -20.36 -9.91
N ALA A 247 5.43 -19.98 -10.79
CA ALA A 247 5.94 -20.84 -11.85
C ALA A 247 6.75 -22.04 -11.29
N HIS A 248 7.54 -21.85 -10.23
CA HIS A 248 8.16 -22.96 -9.51
C HIS A 248 7.12 -23.89 -8.90
N THR A 249 6.14 -23.32 -8.21
CA THR A 249 5.06 -24.09 -7.58
C THR A 249 4.31 -24.93 -8.60
N GLN A 250 3.99 -24.38 -9.77
CA GLN A 250 3.35 -25.13 -10.84
C GLN A 250 4.17 -26.36 -11.29
N ARG A 251 5.48 -26.19 -11.50
CA ARG A 251 6.39 -27.31 -11.84
C ARG A 251 6.46 -28.36 -10.73
N TYR A 252 6.47 -27.93 -9.47
CA TYR A 252 6.43 -28.82 -8.31
C TYR A 252 5.15 -29.67 -8.31
N LEU A 253 3.98 -29.06 -8.57
CA LEU A 253 2.70 -29.79 -8.63
C LEU A 253 2.67 -30.83 -9.75
N GLU A 254 3.15 -30.47 -10.94
CA GLU A 254 3.23 -31.37 -12.10
C GLU A 254 4.10 -32.60 -11.82
N THR A 255 5.18 -32.42 -11.07
CA THR A 255 6.16 -33.46 -10.76
C THR A 255 5.73 -34.32 -9.57
N HIS A 256 5.22 -33.72 -8.50
CA HIS A 256 5.07 -34.38 -7.20
C HIS A 256 3.62 -34.58 -6.76
N LEU A 257 2.65 -33.86 -7.33
CA LEU A 257 1.27 -33.89 -6.85
C LEU A 257 0.25 -33.78 -8.00
N ARG A 258 0.20 -34.81 -8.84
CA ARG A 258 -0.73 -34.87 -9.98
C ARG A 258 -2.17 -34.61 -9.56
N GLY A 259 -2.85 -33.76 -10.33
CA GLY A 259 -4.24 -33.37 -10.12
C GLY A 259 -4.43 -32.18 -9.17
N ALA A 260 -3.42 -31.81 -8.38
CA ALA A 260 -3.45 -30.55 -7.64
C ALA A 260 -3.17 -29.37 -8.59
N ALA A 261 -3.63 -28.18 -8.21
CA ALA A 261 -3.48 -26.98 -9.03
C ALA A 261 -3.33 -25.72 -8.19
N LEU A 262 -2.78 -24.67 -8.78
CA LEU A 262 -2.99 -23.30 -8.32
C LEU A 262 -4.44 -22.87 -8.56
N ASN A 263 -4.94 -21.88 -7.81
CA ASN A 263 -6.23 -21.27 -8.11
C ASN A 263 -6.19 -20.62 -9.50
N ALA A 264 -7.12 -20.99 -10.37
CA ALA A 264 -7.16 -20.55 -11.76
C ALA A 264 -7.61 -19.09 -11.95
N ILE A 265 -8.31 -18.49 -10.98
CA ILE A 265 -8.77 -17.08 -11.06
C ILE A 265 -7.71 -16.15 -10.51
N SER A 266 -7.21 -16.47 -9.33
CA SER A 266 -6.26 -15.63 -8.61
C SER A 266 -5.28 -16.53 -7.90
N PRO A 267 -4.18 -16.96 -8.55
CA PRO A 267 -3.10 -17.64 -7.85
C PRO A 267 -2.47 -16.65 -6.85
N VAL A 268 -2.30 -17.08 -5.60
CA VAL A 268 -1.86 -16.20 -4.52
C VAL A 268 -0.65 -16.79 -3.80
N VAL A 269 0.43 -16.02 -3.76
CA VAL A 269 1.44 -16.14 -2.70
C VAL A 269 0.85 -15.50 -1.46
N TRP A 270 0.38 -16.31 -0.52
CA TRP A 270 -0.37 -15.88 0.66
C TRP A 270 0.43 -14.98 1.59
N ARG A 271 1.66 -15.42 1.88
CA ARG A 271 2.59 -14.75 2.78
C ARG A 271 4.00 -14.87 2.23
N MET A 272 4.77 -13.82 2.44
CA MET A 272 6.17 -13.75 2.09
C MET A 272 6.93 -12.95 3.15
N ALA A 273 8.09 -13.43 3.59
CA ALA A 273 8.97 -12.70 4.49
C ALA A 273 10.43 -13.03 4.22
N PRO A 274 11.36 -12.07 4.38
CA PRO A 274 12.77 -12.36 4.28
C PRO A 274 13.27 -13.24 5.43
N ASP A 275 14.28 -14.05 5.12
CA ASP A 275 15.12 -14.68 6.13
C ASP A 275 15.89 -13.58 6.89
N PRO A 276 15.83 -13.55 8.24
CA PRO A 276 16.56 -12.59 9.05
C PRO A 276 18.08 -12.57 8.81
N ALA A 277 18.67 -13.70 8.41
CA ALA A 277 20.10 -13.84 8.15
C ALA A 277 20.49 -13.42 6.71
N ASP A 278 19.60 -13.60 5.75
CA ASP A 278 19.82 -13.26 4.34
C ASP A 278 18.51 -12.77 3.72
N ILE A 279 18.37 -11.46 3.59
CA ILE A 279 17.11 -10.87 3.10
C ILE A 279 16.80 -11.23 1.64
N GLY A 280 17.78 -11.71 0.87
CA GLY A 280 17.55 -12.24 -0.48
C GLY A 280 16.91 -13.62 -0.50
N ARG A 281 16.93 -14.34 0.62
CA ARG A 281 16.15 -15.55 0.82
C ARG A 281 14.79 -15.19 1.39
N LEU A 282 13.75 -15.67 0.74
CA LEU A 282 12.37 -15.36 1.08
C LEU A 282 11.65 -16.65 1.43
N HIS A 283 11.05 -16.69 2.60
CA HIS A 283 10.08 -17.73 2.94
C HIS A 283 8.74 -17.34 2.30
N ALA A 284 8.11 -18.28 1.61
CA ALA A 284 6.82 -18.08 0.94
C ALA A 284 5.85 -19.22 1.25
N GLN A 285 4.58 -18.88 1.33
CA GLN A 285 3.47 -19.84 1.38
C GLN A 285 2.55 -19.58 0.20
N VAL A 286 2.40 -20.56 -0.70
CA VAL A 286 1.53 -20.48 -1.88
C VAL A 286 0.28 -21.30 -1.63
N LEU A 287 -0.91 -20.71 -1.81
CA LEU A 287 -2.17 -21.45 -1.64
C LEU A 287 -2.44 -22.36 -2.83
N LEU A 288 -2.92 -23.56 -2.54
CA LEU A 288 -3.09 -24.65 -3.49
C LEU A 288 -4.45 -25.33 -3.36
N CYS A 289 -4.87 -25.95 -4.45
CA CYS A 289 -6.04 -26.79 -4.55
C CYS A 289 -5.65 -28.26 -4.58
N SER A 290 -6.22 -29.06 -3.67
CA SER A 290 -6.05 -30.51 -3.68
C SER A 290 -6.66 -31.15 -4.94
N PRO A 291 -6.18 -32.34 -5.33
CA PRO A 291 -6.77 -33.05 -6.46
C PRO A 291 -8.27 -33.30 -6.31
N GLN A 292 -8.73 -33.53 -5.07
CA GLN A 292 -10.13 -33.71 -4.75
C GLN A 292 -10.92 -32.40 -4.95
N ALA A 293 -10.39 -31.27 -4.47
CA ALA A 293 -11.02 -29.96 -4.65
C ALA A 293 -11.14 -29.58 -6.14
N VAL A 294 -10.11 -29.88 -6.94
CA VAL A 294 -10.10 -29.68 -8.40
C VAL A 294 -11.14 -30.57 -9.08
N ALA A 295 -11.16 -31.87 -8.76
CA ALA A 295 -12.07 -32.84 -9.37
C ALA A 295 -13.55 -32.53 -9.11
N GLN A 296 -13.86 -31.95 -7.95
CA GLN A 296 -15.23 -31.59 -7.58
C GLN A 296 -15.78 -30.36 -8.34
N ARG A 297 -14.97 -29.70 -9.20
CA ARG A 297 -15.34 -28.51 -9.99
C ARG A 297 -16.21 -27.51 -9.24
N ARG A 298 -15.93 -27.30 -7.94
CA ARG A 298 -16.47 -26.14 -7.24
C ARG A 298 -15.92 -24.95 -8.01
N SER A 299 -16.80 -24.13 -8.57
CA SER A 299 -16.48 -23.09 -9.56
C SER A 299 -15.46 -22.05 -9.10
N ASN A 300 -14.98 -22.14 -7.85
CA ASN A 300 -13.69 -21.68 -7.38
C ASN A 300 -13.21 -22.72 -6.37
N CYS A 301 -12.04 -23.29 -6.58
CA CYS A 301 -11.42 -24.09 -5.54
C CYS A 301 -11.13 -23.17 -4.35
N GLN A 302 -11.70 -23.50 -3.20
CA GLN A 302 -11.29 -22.91 -1.93
C GLN A 302 -10.02 -23.64 -1.51
N GLU A 303 -8.88 -22.97 -1.67
CA GLU A 303 -7.55 -23.54 -1.48
C GLU A 303 -7.46 -24.25 -0.11
N ASP A 304 -7.24 -25.55 -0.11
CA ASP A 304 -7.26 -26.44 1.05
C ASP A 304 -5.87 -27.00 1.40
N MET A 305 -4.87 -26.60 0.62
CA MET A 305 -3.45 -26.89 0.83
C MET A 305 -2.61 -25.63 0.66
N ALA A 306 -1.37 -25.67 1.13
CA ALA A 306 -0.36 -24.68 0.78
C ALA A 306 0.99 -25.34 0.53
N LEU A 307 1.81 -24.76 -0.34
CA LEU A 307 3.22 -25.10 -0.44
C LEU A 307 4.02 -24.03 0.32
N ALA A 308 4.68 -24.44 1.40
CA ALA A 308 5.72 -23.62 2.02
C ALA A 308 7.05 -23.90 1.30
N LEU A 309 7.82 -22.86 1.01
CA LEU A 309 9.14 -22.97 0.37
C LEU A 309 10.03 -21.79 0.78
N GLN A 310 11.33 -21.96 0.60
CA GLN A 310 12.30 -20.86 0.57
C GLN A 310 12.63 -20.54 -0.90
N TYR A 311 12.73 -19.27 -1.25
CA TYR A 311 13.09 -18.79 -2.58
C TYR A 311 14.27 -17.82 -2.49
N ASP A 312 15.34 -18.07 -3.22
CA ASP A 312 16.49 -17.17 -3.31
C ASP A 312 16.33 -16.24 -4.51
N SER A 313 16.20 -14.95 -4.23
CA SER A 313 15.98 -13.92 -5.25
C SER A 313 17.17 -13.70 -6.18
N HIS A 314 18.39 -14.12 -5.79
CA HIS A 314 19.58 -13.96 -6.61
C HIS A 314 19.76 -15.13 -7.59
N SER A 315 19.66 -16.36 -7.09
CA SER A 315 19.83 -17.57 -7.92
C SER A 315 18.55 -17.95 -8.68
N GLY A 316 17.40 -17.40 -8.26
CA GLY A 316 16.09 -17.74 -8.80
C GLY A 316 15.64 -19.16 -8.46
N GLN A 317 16.30 -19.81 -7.51
CA GLN A 317 16.03 -21.18 -7.09
C GLN A 317 15.11 -21.20 -5.86
N ALA A 318 14.33 -22.27 -5.75
CA ALA A 318 13.55 -22.58 -4.56
C ALA A 318 14.09 -23.84 -3.88
N SER A 319 13.90 -23.92 -2.57
CA SER A 319 14.28 -25.04 -1.71
C SER A 319 13.28 -25.23 -0.57
N ASP A 320 13.52 -26.27 0.23
CA ASP A 320 12.77 -26.56 1.47
C ASP A 320 11.26 -26.67 1.25
N GLU A 321 10.86 -27.26 0.12
CA GLU A 321 9.46 -27.43 -0.24
C GLU A 321 8.75 -28.35 0.76
N ARG A 322 7.73 -27.81 1.42
CA ARG A 322 6.89 -28.54 2.35
C ARG A 322 5.43 -28.33 2.02
N LEU A 323 4.76 -29.41 1.64
CA LEU A 323 3.33 -29.41 1.39
C LEU A 323 2.56 -29.44 2.72
N LEU A 324 1.74 -28.42 2.92
CA LEU A 324 0.81 -28.27 4.03
C LEU A 324 -0.59 -28.65 3.55
N ARG A 325 -1.27 -29.52 4.29
CA ARG A 325 -2.61 -30.03 3.94
C ARG A 325 -3.62 -29.61 4.99
N ASN A 326 -4.89 -29.58 4.61
CA ASN A 326 -6.01 -29.27 5.50
C ASN A 326 -5.83 -27.92 6.21
N ILE A 327 -5.44 -26.90 5.44
CA ILE A 327 -5.09 -25.57 5.97
C ILE A 327 -6.31 -24.74 6.33
N ARG A 328 -7.51 -25.33 6.39
CA ARG A 328 -8.76 -24.62 6.71
C ARG A 328 -9.32 -25.08 8.04
N ASN A 329 -9.72 -24.12 8.85
CA ASN A 329 -10.45 -24.35 10.08
C ASN A 329 -11.91 -24.73 9.79
N ALA A 330 -12.64 -25.13 10.83
CA ALA A 330 -14.06 -25.50 10.73
C ALA A 330 -14.96 -24.37 10.20
N ASP A 331 -14.56 -23.11 10.39
CA ASP A 331 -15.24 -21.92 9.86
C ASP A 331 -14.85 -21.56 8.41
N GLY A 332 -13.94 -22.33 7.80
CA GLY A 332 -13.42 -22.12 6.46
C GLY A 332 -12.27 -21.12 6.34
N SER A 333 -11.83 -20.50 7.45
CA SER A 333 -10.67 -19.60 7.46
C SER A 333 -9.36 -20.36 7.21
N VAL A 334 -8.39 -19.70 6.56
CA VAL A 334 -7.06 -20.27 6.33
C VAL A 334 -6.23 -20.17 7.60
N SER A 335 -5.74 -21.33 8.07
CA SER A 335 -4.84 -21.49 9.19
C SER A 335 -3.54 -22.13 8.70
N LEU A 336 -2.46 -21.38 8.79
CA LEU A 336 -1.13 -21.79 8.36
C LEU A 336 -0.15 -21.65 9.51
N PRO A 337 0.86 -22.55 9.60
CA PRO A 337 1.93 -22.38 10.55
C PRO A 337 2.68 -21.07 10.30
N PRO A 338 3.43 -20.58 11.31
CA PRO A 338 4.36 -19.48 11.15
C PRO A 338 5.22 -19.66 9.89
N LEU A 339 5.43 -18.56 9.17
CA LEU A 339 6.17 -18.57 7.91
C LEU A 339 7.65 -18.90 8.17
N ARG A 340 8.17 -18.38 9.29
CA ARG A 340 9.49 -18.66 9.85
C ARG A 340 9.31 -19.21 11.27
N PRO A 341 9.34 -20.54 11.46
CA PRO A 341 9.21 -21.16 12.79
C PRO A 341 10.27 -20.62 13.77
N GLY A 342 9.87 -20.30 15.00
CA GLY A 342 10.76 -19.70 16.01
C GLY A 342 11.04 -18.20 15.83
N VAL A 343 10.44 -17.58 14.80
CA VAL A 343 10.60 -16.15 14.47
C VAL A 343 9.25 -15.45 14.35
N ASP A 344 8.27 -16.12 13.72
CA ASP A 344 6.91 -15.60 13.53
C ASP A 344 5.88 -16.20 14.50
N ASP A 345 6.36 -16.83 15.59
CA ASP A 345 5.53 -17.52 16.59
C ASP A 345 4.69 -16.57 17.45
#